data_AF-A0A1F6ZUK4-F1
#
_entry.id   AF-A0A1F6ZUK4-F1
#
_cell.length_a   1.000
_cell.length_b   1.000
_cell.length_c   1.000
_cell.angle_alpha   90.00
_cell.angle_beta   90.00
_cell.angle_gamma   90.00
#
_symmetry.space_group_name_H-M   'P 1'
#
loop_
_entity.id
_entity.type
_entity.pdbx_description
1 polymer ?
#
loop_
_entity_poly.entity_id
_entity_poly.type
_entity_poly.pdbx_seq_one_letter_code
_entity_poly.pdbx_strand_id
1 'polypeptide(L)' 'MPLGREKEERIKKEARSILDKFAKALERVETKESFVERDESFRKEGEGEAGDESFRQIFFQNAPEVNSECIQAEKGKWK' A
#
# COMPACT_ATOMS: atom_id res chain seq x y z
N MET A 1 -17.53 2.46 -4.93
CA MET A 1 -18.89 2.63 -4.38
C MET A 1 -18.84 3.61 -3.21
N PRO A 2 -19.66 4.68 -3.20
CA PRO A 2 -19.77 5.54 -2.02
C PRO A 2 -20.31 4.72 -0.84
N LEU A 3 -19.77 4.97 0.36
CA LEU A 3 -20.25 4.34 1.59
C LEU A 3 -21.59 4.99 1.99
N GLY A 4 -22.51 4.22 2.55
CA GLY A 4 -23.72 4.80 3.15
C GLY A 4 -23.37 5.69 4.34
N ARG A 5 -24.08 6.81 4.53
CA ARG A 5 -23.79 7.83 5.57
C ARG A 5 -23.65 7.23 6.97
N GLU A 6 -24.52 6.30 7.36
CA GLU A 6 -24.45 5.62 8.66
C GLU A 6 -23.16 4.80 8.83
N LYS A 7 -22.71 4.15 7.76
CA LYS A 7 -21.47 3.38 7.75
C LYS A 7 -20.25 4.29 7.86
N GLU A 8 -20.28 5.45 7.21
CA GLU A 8 -19.22 6.47 7.34
C GLU A 8 -19.10 7.01 8.77
N GLU A 9 -20.23 7.33 9.40
CA GLU A 9 -20.23 7.81 10.79
C GLU A 9 -19.72 6.75 11.77
N ARG A 10 -20.10 5.49 11.55
CA ARG A 10 -19.59 4.37 12.37
C ARG A 10 -18.08 4.21 12.22
N ILE A 11 -17.57 4.23 10.98
CA ILE A 11 -16.13 4.16 10.68
C ILE A 11 -15.39 5.32 11.34
N LYS A 12 -15.92 6.55 11.27
CA LYS A 12 -15.31 7.73 11.91
C LYS A 12 -15.20 7.55 13.43
N LYS A 13 -16.24 7.05 14.09
CA LYS A 13 -16.24 6.80 15.54
C LYS A 13 -15.24 5.71 15.93
N GLU A 14 -15.22 4.61 15.19
CA GLU A 14 -14.30 3.50 15.41
C GLU A 14 -12.84 3.94 15.21
N ALA A 15 -12.54 4.64 14.10
CA ALA A 15 -11.22 5.16 13.81
C ALA A 15 -10.73 6.11 14.91
N ARG A 16 -11.59 7.04 15.36
CA ARG A 16 -11.26 7.95 16.46
C ARG A 16 -10.93 7.19 17.74
N SER A 17 -11.73 6.18 18.10
CA SER A 17 -11.47 5.35 19.28
C SER A 17 -10.13 4.62 19.20
N ILE A 18 -9.76 4.11 18.01
CA ILE A 18 -8.48 3.43 17.80
C ILE A 18 -7.33 4.41 17.97
N LEU A 19 -7.41 5.60 17.36
CA LEU A 19 -6.38 6.64 17.47
C LEU A 19 -6.20 7.10 18.92
N ASP A 20 -7.30 7.34 19.64
CA ASP A 20 -7.25 7.76 21.04
C ASP A 20 -6.61 6.68 21.94
N LYS A 21 -6.92 5.40 21.69
CA LYS A 21 -6.30 4.28 22.42
C LYS A 21 -4.81 4.16 22.10
N PHE A 22 -4.44 4.32 20.83
CA PHE A 22 -3.05 4.25 20.39
C PHE A 22 -2.22 5.39 20.99
N ALA A 23 -2.72 6.63 20.96
CA ALA A 23 -2.06 7.78 21.56
C ALA A 23 -1.82 7.57 23.07
N LYS A 24 -2.84 7.12 23.81
CA LYS A 24 -2.71 6.79 25.25
C LYS A 24 -1.72 5.66 25.53
N ALA A 25 -1.58 4.71 24.61
CA ALA A 25 -0.60 3.65 24.73
C ALA A 25 0.81 4.20 24.50
N LEU A 26 1.01 5.04 23.48
CA LEU A 26 2.27 5.69 23.19
C LEU A 26 2.76 6.61 24.31
N GLU A 27 1.86 7.34 24.97
CA GLU A 27 2.20 8.18 26.14
C GLU A 27 2.92 7.42 27.26
N ARG A 28 2.70 6.10 27.35
CA ARG A 28 3.29 5.24 28.40
C ARG A 28 4.61 4.63 27.99
N VAL A 29 5.03 4.77 26.73
CA VAL A 29 6.25 4.14 26.21
C VAL A 29 7.35 5.19 26.14
N GLU A 30 8.29 5.13 27.08
CA GLU A 30 9.56 5.83 26.94
C GLU A 30 10.46 5.00 26.01
N THR A 31 10.72 5.53 24.81
CA THR A 31 11.61 4.89 23.84
C THR A 31 12.75 5.81 23.50
N LYS A 32 13.97 5.26 23.40
CA LYS A 32 15.10 5.98 22.80
C LYS A 32 14.93 5.91 21.28
N GLU A 33 15.09 7.04 20.60
CA GLU A 33 15.08 7.05 19.15
C GLU A 33 16.18 6.13 18.62
N SER A 34 15.80 5.09 17.90
CA SER A 34 16.71 4.23 17.17
C SER A 34 16.73 4.69 15.71
N PHE A 35 17.85 5.24 15.27
CA PHE A 35 18.07 5.58 13.87
C PHE A 35 19.20 4.73 13.31
N VAL A 36 19.10 4.37 12.03
CA VAL A 36 20.17 3.72 11.27
C VAL A 36 20.61 4.70 10.22
N GLU A 37 21.80 5.27 10.41
CA GLU A 37 22.45 6.11 9.41
C GLU A 37 22.89 5.24 8.23
N ARG A 38 22.58 5.69 7.02
CA ARG A 38 22.93 5.00 5.78
C ARG A 38 23.61 6.00 4.87
N ASP A 39 24.81 5.66 4.41
CA ASP A 39 25.61 6.51 3.54
C ASP A 39 24.98 6.69 2.15
N GLU A 40 24.34 5.63 1.65
CA GLU A 40 23.72 5.62 0.33
C GLU A 40 22.29 5.07 0.39
N SER A 41 21.39 5.74 -0.33
CA SER A 41 19.98 5.33 -0.50
C SER A 41 19.66 4.91 -1.94
N PHE A 42 20.67 4.92 -2.82
CA PHE A 42 20.51 4.62 -4.23
C PHE A 42 21.13 3.27 -4.56
N ARG A 43 20.53 2.59 -5.53
CA ARG A 43 21.17 1.45 -6.19
C ARG A 43 22.01 1.99 -7.34
N LYS A 44 23.17 1.38 -7.58
CA LYS A 44 23.94 1.64 -8.79
C LYS A 44 23.14 1.19 -9.99
N GLU A 45 23.09 2.01 -11.03
CA GLU A 45 22.54 1.61 -12.32
C GLU A 45 23.35 0.42 -12.86
N GLY A 46 22.66 -0.53 -13.48
CA GLY A 46 23.24 -1.73 -14.06
C GLY A 46 22.27 -2.35 -15.05
N GLU A 47 22.73 -3.38 -15.76
CA GLU A 47 21.85 -4.14 -16.64
C GLU A 47 20.84 -4.94 -15.80
N GLY A 48 19.57 -4.90 -16.21
CA GLY A 48 18.52 -5.68 -15.56
C GLY A 48 18.68 -7.17 -15.84
N GLU A 49 18.31 -8.01 -14.88
CA GLU A 49 18.21 -9.45 -15.10
C GLU A 49 17.12 -9.78 -16.13
N ALA A 50 17.26 -10.91 -16.82
CA ALA A 50 16.20 -11.42 -17.68
C ALA A 50 14.93 -11.66 -16.85
N GLY A 51 13.78 -11.21 -17.36
CA GLY A 51 12.51 -11.37 -16.67
C GLY A 51 12.18 -12.85 -16.43
N ASP A 52 11.79 -13.18 -15.20
CA ASP A 52 11.33 -14.52 -14.85
C ASP A 52 9.92 -14.76 -15.42
N GLU A 53 9.79 -15.78 -16.26
CA GLU A 53 8.52 -16.17 -16.87
C GLU A 53 7.51 -16.64 -15.81
N SER A 54 7.99 -17.20 -14.69
CA SER A 54 7.14 -17.62 -13.59
C SER A 54 6.50 -16.41 -12.89
N PHE A 55 7.28 -15.35 -12.69
CA PHE A 55 6.78 -14.08 -12.16
C PHE A 55 5.74 -13.47 -13.09
N ARG A 56 6.00 -13.48 -14.40
CA ARG A 56 5.06 -12.98 -15.41
C ARG A 56 3.72 -13.68 -15.33
N GLN A 57 3.72 -15.01 -15.24
CA GLN A 57 2.50 -15.80 -15.15
C GLN A 57 1.71 -15.49 -13.87
N ILE A 58 2.38 -15.44 -12.70
CA ILE A 58 1.75 -15.13 -11.41
C ILE A 58 1.15 -13.72 -11.42
N PHE A 59 1.84 -12.76 -12.04
CA PHE A 59 1.37 -11.38 -12.14
C PHE A 59 0.02 -11.30 -12.87
N PHE A 60 -0.12 -11.96 -14.02
CA PHE A 60 -1.37 -11.94 -14.78
C PHE A 60 -2.47 -12.80 -14.17
N GLN A 61 -2.14 -13.92 -13.51
CA GLN A 61 -3.14 -14.74 -12.81
C GLN A 61 -3.89 -13.98 -11.71
N ASN A 62 -3.24 -13.02 -11.06
CA ASN A 62 -3.84 -12.23 -9.99
C ASN A 62 -4.59 -10.98 -10.49
N ALA A 63 -4.53 -10.68 -11.80
CA ALA A 63 -5.19 -9.50 -12.34
C ALA A 63 -6.71 -9.73 -12.53
N PRO A 64 -7.56 -8.72 -12.24
CA PRO A 64 -9.02 -8.87 -12.36
C PRO A 64 -9.51 -9.19 -13.77
N GLU A 65 -8.88 -8.61 -14.79
CA GLU A 65 -9.19 -8.82 -16.20
C GLU A 65 -7.91 -8.70 -17.02
N VAL A 66 -7.66 -9.69 -17.89
CA VAL A 66 -6.45 -9.78 -18.70
C VAL A 66 -6.85 -10.08 -20.13
N ASN A 67 -6.19 -9.39 -21.07
CA ASN A 67 -6.25 -9.73 -22.48
C ASN A 67 -4.84 -9.96 -23.01
N SER A 68 -4.56 -11.22 -23.31
CA SER A 68 -3.24 -11.70 -23.75
C SER A 68 -2.17 -11.34 -22.71
N GLU A 69 -1.38 -10.29 -22.96
CA GLU A 69 -0.27 -9.86 -22.11
C GLU A 69 -0.51 -8.46 -21.51
N CYS A 70 -1.78 -8.05 -21.42
CA CYS A 70 -2.19 -6.74 -20.93
C CYS A 70 -3.28 -6.86 -19.85
N ILE A 71 -3.16 -6.06 -18.78
CA ILE A 71 -4.24 -5.90 -17.81
C ILE A 71 -5.27 -4.93 -18.39
N GLN A 72 -6.53 -5.32 -18.43
CA GLN A 72 -7.62 -4.47 -18.88
C GLN A 72 -8.14 -3.63 -17.71
N ALA A 73 -8.37 -2.35 -17.97
CA ALA A 73 -8.93 -1.42 -17.01
C ALA A 73 -9.78 -0.38 -17.74
N GLU A 74 -10.76 0.19 -17.03
CA GLU A 74 -11.56 1.28 -17.57
C GLU A 74 -10.67 2.49 -17.90
N LYS A 75 -10.86 3.07 -19.09
CA LYS A 75 -10.16 4.29 -19.46
C LYS A 75 -10.65 5.43 -18.58
N GLY A 76 -9.84 5.81 -17.60
CA GLY A 76 -10.08 6.99 -16.79
C GLY A 76 -10.20 8.23 -17.66
N LYS A 77 -11.34 8.93 -17.61
CA LYS A 77 -11.38 10.34 -18.01
C LYS A 77 -10.68 11.09 -16.89
N TRP A 78 -9.44 11.51 -17.13
CA TRP A 78 -8.80 12.52 -16.29
C TRP A 78 -9.73 13.75 -16.32
N LYS A 79 -10.32 14.08 -15.17
CA LYS A 79 -11.06 15.32 -14.97
C LYS A 79 -10.15 16.31 -14.27
#